data_AF-A0A401FMY1-F1
#
_entry.id   AF-A0A401FMY1-F1
#
_cell.length_a   1.000
_cell.length_b   1.000
_cell.length_c   1.000
_cell.angle_alpha   90.00
_cell.angle_beta   90.00
_cell.angle_gamma   90.00
#
_symmetry.space_group_name_H-M   'P 1'
#
loop_
_entity.id
_entity.type
_entity.pdbx_description
1 polymer ?
#
loop_
_entity_poly.entity_id
_entity_poly.type
_entity_poly.pdbx_seq_one_letter_code
_entity_poly.pdbx_strand_id
1 'polypeptide(L)'
;MNLGMKGFTGYAETISVYGTDQVFTDGDDTPWSKGFLASCYASRGLKMRFTSGSGSEAMMGYTEGKSMLYLEARCIFITKASGVQGLQNGGVSCIGIPGAVPSGIRSVLGENLICMMMDLECASGNDQAFSHSDMRRTERLLGQFIAGTDYVSSGYSSTPNYDNTFAGSNTDAMDYDDYYIMERDLTINGGIHPVDEQDVIKVRNKAAKAIQAVFEDLGLPKITDEEVESATYANTSQDMPDRNMVEDMKAAQDLFDRGITAVDIVKALYNHGFKDVSDAVLNLQNKRFVVISYKHQQSLIKTGMLFQLSMMLMITKDQVLDTVWKKILKNGIVLKMYHLLSIQVTCSSRGRRIYT
;
A
#
# COMPACT_ATOMS: atom_id res chain seq x y z
N MET A 1 -2.49 -12.59 -10.41
CA MET A 1 -1.63 -13.70 -9.96
C MET A 1 -0.46 -13.96 -10.92
N ASN A 2 -0.68 -14.21 -12.21
CA ASN A 2 0.38 -14.56 -13.17
C ASN A 2 1.55 -13.55 -13.19
N LEU A 3 1.25 -12.24 -13.25
CA LEU A 3 2.22 -11.14 -13.10
C LEU A 3 3.08 -11.27 -11.83
N GLY A 4 2.46 -11.60 -10.70
CA GLY A 4 3.15 -11.82 -9.43
C GLY A 4 4.11 -13.00 -9.48
N MET A 5 3.67 -14.14 -10.04
CA MET A 5 4.50 -15.33 -10.21
C MET A 5 5.72 -15.06 -11.10
N LYS A 6 5.57 -14.24 -12.14
CA LYS A 6 6.67 -13.82 -13.03
C LYS A 6 7.62 -12.80 -12.41
N GLY A 7 7.28 -12.19 -11.29
CA GLY A 7 8.18 -11.23 -10.62
C GLY A 7 7.86 -9.75 -10.85
N PHE A 8 6.87 -9.42 -11.68
CA PHE A 8 6.63 -8.04 -12.12
C PHE A 8 5.93 -7.14 -11.09
N THR A 9 5.54 -7.67 -9.93
CA THR A 9 4.85 -6.92 -8.87
C THR A 9 5.45 -7.19 -7.50
N GLY A 10 5.49 -6.20 -6.62
CA GLY A 10 5.95 -6.39 -5.23
C GLY A 10 4.90 -7.05 -4.32
N TYR A 11 3.62 -6.82 -4.61
CA TYR A 11 2.47 -7.32 -3.85
C TYR A 11 1.19 -7.25 -4.72
N ALA A 12 0.05 -7.68 -4.17
CA ALA A 12 -1.27 -7.48 -4.78
C ALA A 12 -2.28 -6.90 -3.78
N GLU A 13 -3.15 -6.00 -4.21
CA GLU A 13 -4.11 -5.30 -3.36
C GLU A 13 -5.55 -5.55 -3.76
N THR A 14 -5.85 -5.37 -5.04
CA THR A 14 -7.18 -5.41 -5.65
C THR A 14 -7.72 -6.83 -5.80
N ILE A 15 -7.69 -7.58 -4.70
CA ILE A 15 -8.26 -8.91 -4.58
C ILE A 15 -9.60 -8.73 -3.85
N SER A 16 -10.62 -8.38 -4.62
CA SER A 16 -11.88 -7.85 -4.10
C SER A 16 -12.68 -8.88 -3.28
N VAL A 17 -13.45 -8.45 -2.28
CA VAL A 17 -14.46 -9.26 -1.59
C VAL A 17 -15.74 -8.44 -1.42
N TYR A 18 -16.89 -9.11 -1.35
CA TYR A 18 -18.20 -8.46 -1.43
C TYR A 18 -19.15 -8.91 -0.32
N GLY A 19 -20.12 -8.06 0.02
CA GLY A 19 -21.00 -8.24 1.16
C GLY A 19 -22.22 -9.12 0.90
N THR A 20 -22.48 -9.54 -0.34
CA THR A 20 -23.62 -10.40 -0.74
C THR A 20 -23.17 -11.45 -1.74
N ASP A 21 -23.86 -12.59 -1.78
CA ASP A 21 -23.45 -13.74 -2.61
C ASP A 21 -23.61 -13.44 -4.11
N GLN A 22 -24.65 -12.69 -4.49
CA GLN A 22 -24.88 -12.29 -5.88
C GLN A 22 -23.76 -11.37 -6.38
N VAL A 23 -23.34 -10.39 -5.57
CA VAL A 23 -22.28 -9.45 -5.95
C VAL A 23 -20.93 -10.16 -5.99
N PHE A 24 -20.70 -11.14 -5.11
CA PHE A 24 -19.55 -12.03 -5.22
C PHE A 24 -19.51 -12.77 -6.54
N THR A 25 -20.64 -13.34 -6.94
CA THR A 25 -20.79 -14.07 -8.21
C THR A 25 -20.54 -13.17 -9.41
N ASP A 26 -21.10 -11.95 -9.42
CA ASP A 26 -20.86 -10.97 -10.48
C ASP A 26 -19.40 -10.45 -10.48
N GLY A 27 -18.74 -10.50 -9.32
CA GLY A 27 -17.30 -10.30 -9.15
C GLY A 27 -16.44 -11.50 -9.54
N ASP A 28 -17.05 -12.53 -10.15
CA ASP A 28 -16.45 -13.79 -10.63
C ASP A 28 -15.73 -14.60 -9.55
N ASP A 29 -16.23 -14.55 -8.31
CA ASP A 29 -15.58 -15.20 -7.19
C ASP A 29 -16.55 -15.63 -6.08
N THR A 30 -16.03 -16.42 -5.15
CA THR A 30 -16.70 -16.84 -3.92
C THR A 30 -15.75 -16.59 -2.75
N PRO A 31 -16.24 -16.58 -1.49
CA PRO A 31 -15.36 -16.54 -0.33
C PRO A 31 -14.26 -17.64 -0.36
N TRP A 32 -14.57 -18.83 -0.87
CA TRP A 32 -13.61 -19.93 -0.99
C TRP A 32 -12.57 -19.69 -2.08
N SER A 33 -12.96 -19.25 -3.28
CA SER A 33 -12.00 -18.98 -4.35
C SER A 33 -11.05 -17.83 -3.96
N LYS A 34 -11.55 -16.80 -3.27
CA LYS A 34 -10.71 -15.72 -2.72
C LYS A 34 -9.78 -16.18 -1.61
N GLY A 35 -10.26 -16.98 -0.65
CA GLY A 35 -9.41 -17.56 0.39
C GLY A 35 -8.31 -18.46 -0.18
N PHE A 36 -8.66 -19.26 -1.20
CA PHE A 36 -7.68 -20.08 -1.93
C PHE A 36 -6.68 -19.22 -2.70
N LEU A 37 -7.14 -18.14 -3.35
CA LEU A 37 -6.29 -17.20 -4.07
C LEU A 37 -5.31 -16.48 -3.13
N ALA A 38 -5.77 -16.06 -1.94
CA ALA A 38 -4.91 -15.49 -0.91
C ALA A 38 -3.79 -16.46 -0.52
N SER A 39 -4.14 -17.74 -0.30
CA SER A 39 -3.17 -18.81 -0.04
C SER A 39 -2.22 -19.06 -1.23
N CYS A 40 -2.70 -18.90 -2.46
CA CYS A 40 -1.86 -18.94 -3.66
C CYS A 40 -0.81 -17.82 -3.67
N TYR A 41 -1.17 -16.58 -3.35
CA TYR A 41 -0.17 -15.50 -3.21
C TYR A 41 0.82 -15.80 -2.08
N ALA A 42 0.32 -16.19 -0.90
CA ALA A 42 1.15 -16.46 0.27
C ALA A 42 2.17 -17.58 0.04
N SER A 43 1.78 -18.66 -0.65
CA SER A 43 2.64 -19.79 -1.01
C SER A 43 3.73 -19.43 -2.02
N ARG A 44 3.60 -18.31 -2.73
CA ARG A 44 4.63 -17.77 -3.65
C ARG A 44 5.44 -16.64 -3.00
N GLY A 45 5.28 -16.42 -1.70
CA GLY A 45 6.02 -15.36 -1.01
C GLY A 45 5.47 -13.96 -1.23
N LEU A 46 4.33 -13.81 -1.90
CA LEU A 46 3.79 -12.51 -2.26
C LEU A 46 2.94 -11.95 -1.13
N LYS A 47 3.25 -10.71 -0.69
CA LYS A 47 2.33 -9.96 0.16
C LYS A 47 1.07 -9.69 -0.64
N MET A 48 -0.06 -9.79 0.03
CA MET A 48 -1.31 -9.35 -0.52
C MET A 48 -2.25 -8.84 0.57
N ARG A 49 -3.25 -8.10 0.15
CA ARG A 49 -4.43 -7.77 0.94
C ARG A 49 -5.66 -7.95 0.06
N PHE A 50 -6.83 -8.00 0.69
CA PHE A 50 -8.09 -7.89 -0.04
C PHE A 50 -8.45 -6.42 -0.25
N THR A 51 -9.45 -6.19 -1.10
CA THR A 51 -10.12 -4.90 -1.24
C THR A 51 -11.62 -5.08 -1.02
N SER A 52 -12.23 -4.19 -0.26
CA SER A 52 -13.69 -4.01 -0.18
C SER A 52 -14.00 -2.52 -0.09
N GLY A 53 -15.22 -2.16 0.29
CA GLY A 53 -15.59 -0.77 0.50
C GLY A 53 -17.08 -0.57 0.45
N SER A 54 -17.62 0.25 1.36
CA SER A 54 -19.04 0.60 1.34
C SER A 54 -19.49 1.12 -0.02
N GLY A 55 -20.53 0.49 -0.58
CA GLY A 55 -21.19 0.94 -1.79
C GLY A 55 -21.06 -0.01 -2.97
N SER A 56 -20.13 -0.98 -2.93
CA SER A 56 -19.97 -1.99 -3.98
C SER A 56 -21.26 -2.73 -4.30
N GLU A 57 -21.97 -3.22 -3.29
CA GLU A 57 -23.18 -4.01 -3.50
C GLU A 57 -24.34 -3.16 -4.02
N ALA A 58 -24.36 -1.87 -3.68
CA ALA A 58 -25.35 -0.92 -4.19
C ALA A 58 -25.04 -0.53 -5.66
N MET A 59 -23.77 -0.31 -5.99
CA MET A 59 -23.33 -0.05 -7.36
C MET A 59 -23.58 -1.25 -8.28
N MET A 60 -23.39 -2.47 -7.76
CA MET A 60 -23.63 -3.72 -8.49
C MET A 60 -25.09 -4.21 -8.41
N GLY A 61 -25.97 -3.50 -7.70
CA GLY A 61 -27.42 -3.69 -7.78
C GLY A 61 -28.05 -4.67 -6.78
N TYR A 62 -27.29 -5.30 -5.88
CA TYR A 62 -27.78 -6.36 -5.00
C TYR A 62 -27.37 -6.17 -3.53
N THR A 63 -28.10 -5.30 -2.83
CA THR A 63 -27.83 -4.93 -1.42
C THR A 63 -28.52 -5.81 -0.37
N GLU A 64 -29.41 -6.72 -0.78
CA GLU A 64 -30.26 -7.51 0.13
C GLU A 64 -31.06 -6.65 1.14
N GLY A 65 -31.33 -5.38 0.82
CA GLY A 65 -32.01 -4.43 1.71
C GLY A 65 -31.19 -4.04 2.95
N LYS A 66 -29.87 -4.17 2.90
CA LYS A 66 -28.97 -3.84 4.02
C LYS A 66 -28.24 -2.52 3.80
N SER A 67 -27.81 -1.89 4.89
CA SER A 67 -26.96 -0.69 4.84
C SER A 67 -25.55 -1.03 4.32
N MET A 68 -24.90 -0.08 3.65
CA MET A 68 -23.53 -0.26 3.12
C MET A 68 -22.54 -0.69 4.22
N LEU A 69 -22.56 -0.03 5.40
CA LEU A 69 -21.64 -0.35 6.49
C LEU A 69 -21.83 -1.79 7.05
N TYR A 70 -23.06 -2.31 7.01
CA TYR A 70 -23.32 -3.70 7.40
C TYR A 70 -22.72 -4.68 6.39
N LEU A 71 -22.89 -4.41 5.10
CA LEU A 71 -22.35 -5.25 4.03
C LEU A 71 -20.81 -5.20 4.03
N GLU A 72 -20.25 -4.02 4.21
CA GLU A 72 -18.82 -3.83 4.36
C GLU A 72 -18.27 -4.52 5.63
N ALA A 73 -19.01 -4.53 6.74
CA ALA A 73 -18.64 -5.34 7.89
C ALA A 73 -18.53 -6.84 7.52
N ARG A 74 -19.46 -7.38 6.71
CA ARG A 74 -19.32 -8.77 6.22
C ARG A 74 -18.02 -8.96 5.43
N CYS A 75 -17.66 -8.02 4.55
CA CYS A 75 -16.40 -8.04 3.80
C CYS A 75 -15.16 -8.08 4.71
N ILE A 76 -15.15 -7.25 5.76
CA ILE A 76 -14.06 -7.21 6.74
C ILE A 76 -13.94 -8.56 7.46
N PHE A 77 -15.06 -9.15 7.88
CA PHE A 77 -15.07 -10.46 8.53
C PHE A 77 -14.67 -11.60 7.58
N ILE A 78 -15.04 -11.54 6.30
CA ILE A 78 -14.56 -12.48 5.27
C ILE A 78 -13.05 -12.37 5.12
N THR A 79 -12.52 -11.14 5.11
CA THR A 79 -11.08 -10.90 5.02
C THR A 79 -10.34 -11.52 6.21
N LYS A 80 -10.83 -11.28 7.43
CA LYS A 80 -10.28 -11.89 8.65
C LYS A 80 -10.37 -13.41 8.62
N ALA A 81 -11.53 -13.96 8.25
CA ALA A 81 -11.77 -15.40 8.17
C ALA A 81 -10.87 -16.09 7.12
N SER A 82 -10.52 -15.38 6.04
CA SER A 82 -9.64 -15.88 4.98
C SER A 82 -8.16 -15.89 5.40
N GLY A 83 -7.82 -15.44 6.61
CA GLY A 83 -6.44 -15.36 7.09
C GLY A 83 -5.61 -14.31 6.35
N VAL A 84 -6.24 -13.35 5.68
CA VAL A 84 -5.56 -12.26 4.99
C VAL A 84 -5.09 -11.22 6.01
N GLN A 85 -3.86 -10.72 5.83
CA GLN A 85 -3.20 -9.82 6.79
C GLN A 85 -3.73 -8.39 6.79
N GLY A 86 -4.40 -7.97 5.71
CA GLY A 86 -4.86 -6.59 5.52
C GLY A 86 -6.01 -6.46 4.54
N LEU A 87 -6.58 -5.25 4.52
CA LEU A 87 -7.71 -4.87 3.70
C LEU A 87 -7.55 -3.42 3.23
N GLN A 88 -7.74 -3.19 1.95
CA GLN A 88 -8.08 -1.88 1.44
C GLN A 88 -9.59 -1.67 1.54
N ASN A 89 -10.03 -0.67 2.31
CA ASN A 89 -11.44 -0.27 2.40
C ASN A 89 -11.60 1.23 2.69
N GLY A 90 -12.83 1.70 2.83
CA GLY A 90 -13.14 3.13 2.99
C GLY A 90 -13.85 3.69 1.75
N GLY A 91 -14.85 3.00 1.24
CA GLY A 91 -15.57 3.32 0.01
C GLY A 91 -14.80 2.99 -1.28
N VAL A 92 -13.48 3.27 -1.33
CA VAL A 92 -12.59 2.96 -2.47
C VAL A 92 -13.25 3.44 -3.78
N SER A 93 -13.29 2.63 -4.84
CA SER A 93 -13.87 3.02 -6.14
C SER A 93 -15.37 3.27 -6.09
N CYS A 94 -16.02 2.87 -4.99
CA CYS A 94 -17.45 3.09 -4.78
C CYS A 94 -17.73 4.34 -3.95
N ILE A 95 -16.73 5.16 -3.58
CA ILE A 95 -16.87 6.32 -2.67
C ILE A 95 -17.98 7.31 -3.05
N GLY A 96 -18.32 7.43 -4.34
CA GLY A 96 -19.45 8.23 -4.80
C GLY A 96 -20.81 7.80 -4.21
N ILE A 97 -20.98 6.51 -3.90
CA ILE A 97 -22.21 5.94 -3.34
C ILE A 97 -22.43 6.33 -1.88
N PRO A 98 -21.54 6.02 -0.91
CA PRO A 98 -21.68 6.55 0.44
C PRO A 98 -21.58 8.08 0.41
N GLY A 99 -20.73 8.67 -0.43
CA GLY A 99 -20.64 10.12 -0.62
C GLY A 99 -21.95 10.79 -1.06
N ALA A 100 -22.93 10.06 -1.60
CA ALA A 100 -24.22 10.60 -2.01
C ALA A 100 -25.30 10.61 -0.91
N VAL A 101 -25.08 9.96 0.24
CA VAL A 101 -26.10 9.76 1.28
C VAL A 101 -25.72 10.35 2.63
N PRO A 102 -26.70 10.66 3.51
CA PRO A 102 -26.42 11.19 4.84
C PRO A 102 -25.49 10.29 5.65
N SER A 103 -24.56 10.90 6.39
CA SER A 103 -23.56 10.18 7.21
C SER A 103 -22.65 9.21 6.42
N GLY A 104 -22.59 9.29 5.09
CA GLY A 104 -21.78 8.37 4.30
C GLY A 104 -20.29 8.45 4.56
N ILE A 105 -19.72 9.66 4.60
CA ILE A 105 -18.29 9.86 4.92
C ILE A 105 -17.94 9.40 6.34
N ARG A 106 -18.86 9.61 7.30
CA ARG A 106 -18.73 9.04 8.64
C ARG A 106 -18.75 7.50 8.62
N SER A 107 -19.59 6.88 7.78
CA SER A 107 -19.61 5.42 7.62
C SER A 107 -18.31 4.90 7.00
N VAL A 108 -17.72 5.62 6.05
CA VAL A 108 -16.40 5.34 5.47
C VAL A 108 -15.28 5.38 6.51
N LEU A 109 -15.33 6.31 7.46
CA LEU A 109 -14.41 6.27 8.61
C LEU A 109 -14.71 5.07 9.53
N GLY A 110 -15.98 4.74 9.71
CA GLY A 110 -16.44 3.62 10.52
C GLY A 110 -15.94 2.26 10.02
N GLU A 111 -15.97 2.00 8.72
CA GLU A 111 -15.45 0.73 8.16
C GLU A 111 -13.94 0.59 8.29
N ASN A 112 -13.17 1.67 8.18
CA ASN A 112 -11.73 1.64 8.46
C ASN A 112 -11.47 1.29 9.93
N LEU A 113 -12.23 1.90 10.85
CA LEU A 113 -12.12 1.59 12.28
C LEU A 113 -12.46 0.12 12.58
N ILE A 114 -13.51 -0.42 11.96
CA ILE A 114 -13.86 -1.86 12.11
C ILE A 114 -12.71 -2.73 11.61
N CYS A 115 -12.12 -2.40 10.44
CA CYS A 115 -10.97 -3.12 9.89
C CYS A 115 -9.81 -3.18 10.90
N MET A 116 -9.41 -2.02 11.44
CA MET A 116 -8.34 -1.92 12.42
C MET A 116 -8.68 -2.64 13.74
N MET A 117 -9.93 -2.52 14.22
CA MET A 117 -10.40 -3.25 15.42
C MET A 117 -10.42 -4.77 15.24
N MET A 118 -10.53 -5.25 14.01
CA MET A 118 -10.42 -6.66 13.65
C MET A 118 -8.97 -7.12 13.49
N ASP A 119 -8.00 -6.27 13.84
CA ASP A 119 -6.57 -6.59 13.78
C ASP A 119 -6.18 -6.98 12.34
N LEU A 120 -6.52 -6.10 11.40
CA LEU A 120 -6.13 -6.14 10.00
C LEU A 120 -5.36 -4.86 9.67
N GLU A 121 -4.33 -4.98 8.83
CA GLU A 121 -3.72 -3.81 8.20
C GLU A 121 -4.76 -3.08 7.35
N CYS A 122 -4.94 -1.77 7.55
CA CYS A 122 -5.96 -0.95 6.90
C CYS A 122 -5.34 0.04 5.92
N ALA A 123 -5.51 -0.23 4.62
CA ALA A 123 -5.24 0.74 3.57
C ALA A 123 -6.53 1.53 3.29
N SER A 124 -6.61 2.76 3.80
CA SER A 124 -7.90 3.36 4.20
C SER A 124 -8.61 4.20 3.13
N GLY A 125 -8.53 3.81 1.86
CA GLY A 125 -9.16 4.51 0.76
C GLY A 125 -8.44 5.82 0.48
N ASN A 126 -9.15 6.95 0.48
CA ASN A 126 -8.60 8.27 0.07
C ASN A 126 -7.95 8.22 -1.32
N ASP A 127 -8.38 7.29 -2.15
CA ASP A 127 -7.74 6.89 -3.40
C ASP A 127 -8.60 7.16 -4.62
N GLN A 128 -9.80 7.73 -4.41
CA GLN A 128 -10.83 7.87 -5.43
C GLN A 128 -11.58 9.21 -5.30
N ALA A 129 -11.80 9.86 -6.44
CA ALA A 129 -12.53 11.12 -6.53
C ALA A 129 -14.03 10.92 -6.27
N PHE A 130 -14.64 11.82 -5.49
CA PHE A 130 -16.09 11.80 -5.23
C PHE A 130 -16.75 13.19 -5.18
N SER A 131 -15.96 14.25 -5.26
CA SER A 131 -16.45 15.62 -5.17
C SER A 131 -15.60 16.57 -6.01
N HIS A 132 -16.26 17.59 -6.57
CA HIS A 132 -15.61 18.74 -7.20
C HIS A 132 -15.21 19.83 -6.21
N SER A 133 -15.50 19.67 -4.91
CA SER A 133 -15.20 20.65 -3.88
C SER A 133 -13.96 20.24 -3.10
N ASP A 134 -12.95 21.11 -3.09
CA ASP A 134 -11.74 20.92 -2.29
C ASP A 134 -12.04 20.79 -0.79
N MET A 135 -12.97 21.59 -0.28
CA MET A 135 -13.41 21.49 1.11
C MET A 135 -13.97 20.11 1.43
N ARG A 136 -14.81 19.55 0.54
CA ARG A 136 -15.49 18.27 0.77
C ARG A 136 -14.53 17.08 0.66
N ARG A 137 -13.61 17.09 -0.31
CA ARG A 137 -12.59 16.03 -0.43
C ARG A 137 -11.55 16.09 0.69
N THR A 138 -11.25 17.29 1.20
CA THR A 138 -10.42 17.49 2.39
C THR A 138 -11.13 16.96 3.64
N GLU A 139 -12.41 17.29 3.86
CA GLU A 139 -13.21 16.75 4.97
C GLU A 139 -13.16 15.22 5.03
N ARG A 140 -13.29 14.56 3.87
CA ARG A 140 -13.22 13.10 3.75
C ARG A 140 -11.85 12.53 4.11
N LEU A 141 -10.76 13.24 3.81
CA LEU A 141 -9.39 12.83 4.10
C LEU A 141 -9.04 12.98 5.59
N LEU A 142 -9.50 14.05 6.22
CA LEU A 142 -9.04 14.48 7.55
C LEU A 142 -9.19 13.40 8.63
N GLY A 143 -10.23 12.57 8.58
CA GLY A 143 -10.46 11.52 9.57
C GLY A 143 -9.30 10.52 9.62
N GLN A 144 -8.93 9.94 8.48
CA GLN A 144 -7.82 8.99 8.38
C GLN A 144 -6.46 9.69 8.51
N PHE A 145 -6.33 10.91 7.98
CA PHE A 145 -5.10 11.69 8.02
C PHE A 145 -4.70 12.05 9.46
N ILE A 146 -5.63 12.57 10.26
CA ILE A 146 -5.36 12.96 11.66
C ILE A 146 -5.14 11.74 12.54
N ALA A 147 -5.97 10.70 12.40
CA ALA A 147 -5.87 9.51 13.24
C ALA A 147 -4.65 8.63 12.92
N GLY A 148 -4.23 8.64 11.65
CA GLY A 148 -3.24 7.71 11.11
C GLY A 148 -3.83 6.32 10.89
N THR A 149 -3.53 5.73 9.74
CA THR A 149 -3.80 4.32 9.40
C THR A 149 -2.51 3.70 8.85
N ASP A 150 -2.53 2.40 8.51
CA ASP A 150 -1.36 1.75 7.90
C ASP A 150 -0.96 2.39 6.57
N TYR A 151 -1.98 2.76 5.78
CA TYR A 151 -1.84 3.61 4.61
C TYR A 151 -2.98 4.63 4.62
N VAL A 152 -2.65 5.89 4.96
CA VAL A 152 -3.62 7.00 5.04
C VAL A 152 -4.42 7.13 3.75
N SER A 153 -3.70 7.05 2.62
CA SER A 153 -4.28 6.82 1.31
C SER A 153 -3.75 5.51 0.74
N SER A 154 -4.66 4.67 0.25
CA SER A 154 -4.36 3.45 -0.50
C SER A 154 -4.14 3.70 -1.99
N GLY A 155 -4.06 4.97 -2.41
CA GLY A 155 -3.92 5.33 -3.82
C GLY A 155 -3.87 6.84 -4.02
N TYR A 156 -3.02 7.54 -3.26
CA TYR A 156 -2.69 8.93 -3.53
C TYR A 156 -2.17 9.00 -4.96
N SER A 157 -2.80 9.79 -5.83
CA SER A 157 -2.37 9.82 -7.23
C SER A 157 -1.03 10.52 -7.35
N SER A 158 0.01 9.80 -7.74
CA SER A 158 1.33 10.39 -7.97
C SER A 158 1.47 11.09 -9.32
N THR A 159 0.37 11.17 -10.07
CA THR A 159 0.19 11.94 -11.30
C THR A 159 -1.02 12.85 -11.15
N PRO A 160 -1.14 13.94 -11.93
CA PRO A 160 -2.38 14.70 -12.00
C PRO A 160 -3.56 13.79 -12.34
N ASN A 161 -4.74 14.08 -11.79
CA ASN A 161 -5.92 13.23 -11.90
C ASN A 161 -6.38 12.98 -13.34
N TYR A 162 -6.01 13.85 -14.28
CA TYR A 162 -6.22 13.64 -15.72
C TYR A 162 -5.63 12.31 -16.20
N ASP A 163 -4.46 11.91 -15.70
CA ASP A 163 -3.77 10.66 -16.08
C ASP A 163 -4.07 9.49 -15.16
N ASN A 164 -4.86 9.71 -14.11
CA ASN A 164 -5.16 8.66 -13.16
C ASN A 164 -6.14 7.64 -13.78
N THR A 165 -5.63 6.44 -14.05
CA THR A 165 -6.39 5.36 -14.71
C THR A 165 -7.42 4.69 -13.80
N PHE A 166 -7.50 5.08 -12.52
CA PHE A 166 -8.57 4.71 -11.61
C PHE A 166 -9.65 5.80 -11.51
N ALA A 167 -9.84 6.60 -12.57
CA ALA A 167 -10.84 7.67 -12.64
C ALA A 167 -10.65 8.81 -11.62
N GLY A 168 -9.40 9.07 -11.25
CA GLY A 168 -9.03 10.15 -10.33
C GLY A 168 -9.03 9.72 -8.86
N SER A 169 -8.05 10.20 -8.11
CA SER A 169 -7.92 10.03 -6.67
C SER A 169 -8.49 11.21 -5.89
N ASN A 170 -8.72 11.02 -4.59
CA ASN A 170 -9.16 12.10 -3.68
C ASN A 170 -8.09 13.19 -3.54
N THR A 171 -6.82 12.81 -3.65
CA THR A 171 -5.65 13.69 -3.70
C THR A 171 -4.73 13.28 -4.84
N ASP A 172 -4.14 14.25 -5.53
CA ASP A 172 -3.26 14.02 -6.67
C ASP A 172 -1.92 14.77 -6.60
N ALA A 173 -1.11 14.69 -7.66
CA ALA A 173 0.20 15.31 -7.70
C ALA A 173 0.16 16.85 -7.51
N MET A 174 -0.98 17.50 -7.77
CA MET A 174 -1.15 18.94 -7.56
C MET A 174 -1.41 19.28 -6.09
N ASP A 175 -1.71 18.29 -5.25
CA ASP A 175 -2.01 18.49 -3.83
C ASP A 175 -0.81 18.24 -2.90
N TYR A 176 0.38 17.90 -3.43
CA TYR A 176 1.53 17.53 -2.58
C TYR A 176 1.92 18.62 -1.58
N ASP A 177 1.94 19.87 -2.04
CA ASP A 177 2.31 21.02 -1.21
C ASP A 177 1.27 21.27 -0.11
N ASP A 178 -0.02 21.25 -0.46
CA ASP A 178 -1.10 21.39 0.52
C ASP A 178 -1.11 20.24 1.53
N TYR A 179 -0.91 19.00 1.07
CA TYR A 179 -0.83 17.83 1.94
C TYR A 179 0.32 17.95 2.95
N TYR A 180 1.50 18.38 2.51
CA TYR A 180 2.64 18.59 3.41
C TYR A 180 2.45 19.79 4.35
N ILE A 181 1.81 20.87 3.88
CA ILE A 181 1.44 22.00 4.74
C ILE A 181 0.47 21.55 5.84
N MET A 182 -0.51 20.69 5.52
CA MET A 182 -1.41 20.12 6.52
C MET A 182 -0.66 19.24 7.53
N GLU A 183 0.32 18.43 7.10
CA GLU A 183 1.18 17.66 8.02
C GLU A 183 1.90 18.56 9.02
N ARG A 184 2.51 19.64 8.50
CA ARG A 184 3.21 20.65 9.30
C ARG A 184 2.28 21.32 10.30
N ASP A 185 1.13 21.82 9.83
CA ASP A 185 0.22 22.63 10.64
C ASP A 185 -0.47 21.83 11.74
N LEU A 186 -0.77 20.55 11.47
CA LEU A 186 -1.40 19.65 12.46
C LEU A 186 -0.37 18.86 13.29
N THR A 187 0.92 18.95 12.96
CA THR A 187 2.00 18.17 13.59
C THR A 187 1.71 16.66 13.52
N ILE A 188 1.40 16.19 12.31
CA ILE A 188 1.15 14.77 12.04
C ILE A 188 2.06 14.26 10.92
N ASN A 189 2.23 12.94 10.83
CA ASN A 189 2.96 12.30 9.74
C ASN A 189 1.96 11.62 8.80
N GLY A 190 1.65 12.27 7.69
CA GLY A 190 0.79 11.74 6.62
C GLY A 190 1.54 10.92 5.57
N GLY A 191 2.84 10.70 5.74
CA GLY A 191 3.66 9.78 4.96
C GLY A 191 4.42 10.38 3.78
N ILE A 192 4.40 11.70 3.59
CA ILE A 192 5.17 12.35 2.50
C ILE A 192 6.23 13.32 3.05
N HIS A 193 7.17 13.70 2.20
CA HIS A 193 8.23 14.65 2.53
C HIS A 193 8.46 15.60 1.35
N PRO A 194 8.82 16.87 1.62
CA PRO A 194 9.15 17.82 0.58
C PRO A 194 10.44 17.39 -0.09
N VAL A 195 10.53 17.63 -1.39
CA VAL A 195 11.66 17.26 -2.23
C VAL A 195 12.10 18.44 -3.06
N ASP A 196 13.40 18.57 -3.27
CA ASP A 196 13.93 19.57 -4.21
C ASP A 196 13.65 19.13 -5.65
N GLU A 197 13.18 20.06 -6.47
CA GLU A 197 12.86 19.82 -7.89
C GLU A 197 14.04 19.18 -8.64
N GLN A 198 15.26 19.66 -8.36
CA GLN A 198 16.48 19.14 -8.99
C GLN A 198 16.75 17.67 -8.66
N ASP A 199 16.34 17.20 -7.48
CA ASP A 199 16.50 15.80 -7.11
C ASP A 199 15.39 14.94 -7.74
N VAL A 200 14.17 15.48 -7.86
CA VAL A 200 13.09 14.83 -8.61
C VAL A 200 13.48 14.64 -10.08
N ILE A 201 13.99 15.69 -10.74
CA ILE A 201 14.47 15.64 -12.13
C ILE A 201 15.52 14.54 -12.30
N LYS A 202 16.53 14.49 -11.41
CA LYS A 202 17.59 13.47 -11.47
C LYS A 202 17.02 12.05 -11.32
N VAL A 203 16.12 11.82 -10.37
CA VAL A 203 15.53 10.50 -10.12
C VAL A 203 14.62 10.08 -11.28
N ARG A 204 13.81 10.99 -11.83
CA ARG A 204 12.96 10.73 -13.01
C ARG A 204 13.80 10.40 -14.24
N ASN A 205 14.84 11.19 -14.53
CA ASN A 205 15.75 10.92 -15.65
C ASN A 205 16.44 9.55 -15.52
N LYS A 206 16.92 9.23 -14.30
CA LYS A 206 17.51 7.93 -14.02
C LYS A 206 16.52 6.79 -14.22
N ALA A 207 15.28 6.93 -13.75
CA ALA A 207 14.23 5.94 -13.93
C ALA A 207 13.88 5.75 -15.42
N ALA A 208 13.76 6.84 -16.19
CA ALA A 208 13.50 6.81 -17.62
C ALA A 208 14.62 6.11 -18.41
N LYS A 209 15.89 6.38 -18.08
CA LYS A 209 17.03 5.67 -18.69
C LYS A 209 17.12 4.21 -18.26
N ALA A 210 16.76 3.89 -17.01
CA ALA A 210 16.74 2.51 -16.54
C ALA A 210 15.68 1.68 -17.27
N ILE A 211 14.47 2.22 -17.49
CA ILE A 211 13.44 1.52 -18.25
C ILE A 211 13.79 1.45 -19.74
N GLN A 212 14.42 2.48 -20.31
CA GLN A 212 14.96 2.47 -21.67
C GLN A 212 15.94 1.30 -21.86
N ALA A 213 16.90 1.14 -20.95
CA ALA A 213 17.87 0.05 -20.98
C ALA A 213 17.21 -1.34 -20.87
N VAL A 214 16.19 -1.48 -20.01
CA VAL A 214 15.43 -2.74 -19.89
C VAL A 214 14.69 -3.05 -21.19
N PHE A 215 14.09 -2.06 -21.83
CA PHE A 215 13.39 -2.24 -23.11
C PHE A 215 14.37 -2.66 -24.21
N GLU A 216 15.54 -2.03 -24.28
CA GLU A 216 16.59 -2.38 -25.23
C GLU A 216 17.08 -3.83 -25.04
N ASP A 217 17.45 -4.21 -23.81
CA ASP A 217 18.01 -5.54 -23.51
C ASP A 217 17.00 -6.67 -23.77
N LEU A 218 15.71 -6.42 -23.47
CA LEU A 218 14.64 -7.40 -23.66
C LEU A 218 14.06 -7.40 -25.09
N GLY A 219 14.56 -6.55 -25.98
CA GLY A 219 14.09 -6.44 -27.36
C GLY A 219 12.65 -5.92 -27.48
N LEU A 220 12.25 -5.02 -26.59
CA LEU A 220 10.95 -4.34 -26.62
C LEU A 220 10.99 -3.09 -27.53
N PRO A 221 9.82 -2.54 -27.92
CA PRO A 221 9.76 -1.38 -28.79
C PRO A 221 10.54 -0.20 -28.18
N LYS A 222 11.49 0.34 -28.95
CA LYS A 222 12.48 1.29 -28.47
C LYS A 222 11.86 2.44 -27.66
N ILE A 223 12.50 2.78 -26.54
CA ILE A 223 12.29 4.06 -25.86
C ILE A 223 13.37 5.01 -26.34
N THR A 224 12.97 6.13 -26.93
CA THR A 224 13.86 7.15 -27.50
C THR A 224 14.40 8.08 -26.43
N ASP A 225 15.49 8.78 -26.74
CA ASP A 225 16.04 9.80 -25.83
C ASP A 225 15.09 10.99 -25.66
N GLU A 226 14.24 11.26 -26.66
CA GLU A 226 13.17 12.26 -26.59
C GLU A 226 12.12 11.87 -25.55
N GLU A 227 11.71 10.59 -25.51
CA GLU A 227 10.80 10.09 -24.48
C GLU A 227 11.44 10.13 -23.09
N VAL A 228 12.75 9.85 -22.99
CA VAL A 228 13.48 9.94 -21.72
C VAL A 228 13.52 11.38 -21.21
N GLU A 229 13.81 12.34 -22.08
CA GLU A 229 13.83 13.76 -21.72
C GLU A 229 12.43 14.25 -21.36
N SER A 230 11.42 13.89 -22.17
CA SER A 230 10.02 14.24 -21.91
C SER A 230 9.55 13.69 -20.56
N ALA A 231 9.79 12.41 -20.28
CA ALA A 231 9.45 11.80 -18.98
C ALA A 231 10.18 12.45 -17.80
N THR A 232 11.34 13.06 -18.03
CA THR A 232 12.10 13.74 -16.97
C THR A 232 11.34 14.97 -16.44
N TYR A 233 10.69 15.74 -17.32
CA TYR A 233 10.04 17.01 -16.98
C TYR A 233 8.51 17.00 -17.09
N ALA A 234 7.92 15.95 -17.66
CA ALA A 234 6.49 15.83 -17.87
C ALA A 234 5.69 15.93 -16.56
N ASN A 235 4.62 16.72 -16.59
CA ASN A 235 3.60 16.73 -15.56
C ASN A 235 2.50 15.72 -15.89
N THR A 236 2.11 15.64 -17.16
CA THR A 236 1.04 14.76 -17.65
C THR A 236 1.47 13.94 -18.86
N SER A 237 0.63 13.00 -19.28
CA SER A 237 0.81 12.24 -20.52
C SER A 237 0.77 13.13 -21.78
N GLN A 238 0.22 14.34 -21.72
CA GLN A 238 0.24 15.29 -22.84
C GLN A 238 1.65 15.85 -23.12
N ASP A 239 2.53 15.78 -22.13
CA ASP A 239 3.93 16.19 -22.25
C ASP A 239 4.80 15.05 -22.79
N MET A 240 4.23 13.88 -23.10
CA MET A 240 4.93 12.70 -23.59
C MET A 240 4.72 12.51 -25.10
N PRO A 241 5.75 12.09 -25.86
CA PRO A 241 5.58 11.68 -27.24
C PRO A 241 4.64 10.48 -27.38
N ASP A 242 3.86 10.46 -28.46
CA ASP A 242 2.99 9.32 -28.77
C ASP A 242 3.81 8.06 -29.05
N ARG A 243 3.40 6.94 -28.44
CA ARG A 243 3.96 5.61 -28.71
C ARG A 243 3.06 4.79 -29.63
N ASN A 244 3.65 3.84 -30.35
CA ASN A 244 2.91 2.88 -31.14
C ASN A 244 2.25 1.82 -30.25
N MET A 245 1.03 2.12 -29.81
CA MET A 245 0.24 1.24 -28.92
C MET A 245 0.10 -0.19 -29.46
N VAL A 246 0.00 -0.36 -30.77
CA VAL A 246 -0.14 -1.70 -31.38
C VAL A 246 1.14 -2.52 -31.23
N GLU A 247 2.30 -1.90 -31.40
CA GLU A 247 3.59 -2.56 -31.21
C GLU A 247 3.84 -2.86 -29.73
N ASP A 248 3.53 -1.94 -28.83
CA ASP A 248 3.68 -2.15 -27.39
C ASP A 248 2.77 -3.28 -26.88
N MET A 249 1.51 -3.36 -27.33
CA MET A 249 0.63 -4.46 -26.94
C MET A 249 1.11 -5.82 -27.46
N LYS A 250 1.62 -5.88 -28.69
CA LYS A 250 2.21 -7.11 -29.26
C LYS A 250 3.46 -7.53 -28.47
N ALA A 251 4.33 -6.59 -28.17
CA ALA A 251 5.56 -6.86 -27.42
C ALA A 251 5.28 -7.27 -25.97
N ALA A 252 4.27 -6.66 -25.33
CA ALA A 252 3.83 -7.05 -24.00
C ALA A 252 3.31 -8.50 -23.98
N GLN A 253 2.53 -8.90 -24.99
CA GLN A 253 2.08 -10.29 -25.11
C GLN A 253 3.23 -11.25 -25.38
N ASP A 254 4.13 -10.91 -26.31
CA ASP A 254 5.33 -11.70 -26.61
C ASP A 254 6.24 -11.87 -25.38
N LEU A 255 6.37 -10.83 -24.55
CA LEU A 255 7.10 -10.91 -23.28
C LEU A 255 6.50 -11.98 -22.34
N PHE A 256 5.17 -12.15 -22.32
CA PHE A 256 4.53 -13.23 -21.57
C PHE A 256 4.85 -14.60 -22.17
N ASP A 257 4.75 -14.72 -23.49
CA ASP A 257 4.94 -15.96 -24.25
C ASP A 257 6.39 -16.46 -24.16
N ARG A 258 7.37 -15.55 -24.20
CA ARG A 258 8.80 -15.82 -23.99
C ARG A 258 9.14 -16.25 -22.56
N GLY A 259 8.17 -16.19 -21.63
CA GLY A 259 8.40 -16.60 -20.25
C GLY A 259 9.26 -15.63 -19.44
N ILE A 260 9.40 -14.37 -19.88
CA ILE A 260 10.22 -13.36 -19.20
C ILE A 260 9.79 -13.20 -17.73
N THR A 261 10.79 -13.01 -16.87
CA THR A 261 10.63 -12.85 -15.42
C THR A 261 11.38 -11.63 -14.89
N ALA A 262 11.20 -11.31 -13.61
CA ALA A 262 11.98 -10.26 -12.96
C ALA A 262 13.49 -10.54 -12.94
N VAL A 263 13.93 -11.78 -13.05
CA VAL A 263 15.37 -12.10 -13.14
C VAL A 263 15.97 -11.54 -14.43
N ASP A 264 15.21 -11.54 -15.51
CA ASP A 264 15.64 -10.99 -16.80
C ASP A 264 15.73 -9.46 -16.72
N ILE A 265 14.77 -8.81 -16.04
CA ILE A 265 14.82 -7.37 -15.76
C ILE A 265 16.05 -7.02 -14.89
N VAL A 266 16.35 -7.81 -13.85
CA VAL A 266 17.52 -7.62 -12.98
C VAL A 266 18.82 -7.70 -13.80
N LYS A 267 18.93 -8.70 -14.70
CA LYS A 267 20.07 -8.86 -15.60
C LYS A 267 20.20 -7.69 -16.56
N ALA A 268 19.11 -7.26 -17.20
CA ALA A 268 19.09 -6.11 -18.09
C ALA A 268 19.62 -4.85 -17.40
N LEU A 269 19.09 -4.53 -16.23
CA LEU A 269 19.55 -3.39 -15.42
C LEU A 269 21.05 -3.51 -15.07
N TYR A 270 21.50 -4.70 -14.68
CA TYR A 270 22.90 -4.93 -14.32
C TYR A 270 23.85 -4.75 -15.51
N ASN A 271 23.50 -5.33 -16.66
CA ASN A 271 24.30 -5.29 -17.89
C ASN A 271 24.45 -3.88 -18.45
N HIS A 272 23.43 -3.04 -18.27
CA HIS A 272 23.41 -1.64 -18.72
C HIS A 272 23.92 -0.65 -17.66
N GLY A 273 24.53 -1.14 -16.57
CA GLY A 273 25.22 -0.30 -15.58
C GLY A 273 24.34 0.27 -14.45
N PHE A 274 23.04 -0.03 -14.43
CA PHE A 274 22.11 0.32 -13.34
C PHE A 274 22.19 -0.67 -12.18
N LYS A 275 23.41 -0.89 -11.66
CA LYS A 275 23.67 -1.91 -10.64
C LYS A 275 22.88 -1.70 -9.36
N ASP A 276 22.75 -0.46 -8.92
CA ASP A 276 22.02 -0.13 -7.70
C ASP A 276 20.50 -0.36 -7.84
N VAL A 277 19.94 -0.06 -9.02
CA VAL A 277 18.54 -0.36 -9.34
C VAL A 277 18.34 -1.87 -9.47
N SER A 278 19.27 -2.58 -10.13
CA SER A 278 19.28 -4.04 -10.25
C SER A 278 19.28 -4.70 -8.86
N ASP A 279 20.16 -4.26 -7.96
CA ASP A 279 20.23 -4.73 -6.58
C ASP A 279 18.94 -4.43 -5.82
N ALA A 280 18.34 -3.25 -5.99
CA ALA A 280 17.07 -2.89 -5.37
C ALA A 280 15.92 -3.81 -5.82
N VAL A 281 15.80 -4.06 -7.13
CA VAL A 281 14.79 -4.96 -7.69
C VAL A 281 15.04 -6.40 -7.22
N LEU A 282 16.28 -6.88 -7.25
CA LEU A 282 16.63 -8.22 -6.76
C LEU A 282 16.32 -8.37 -5.26
N ASN A 283 16.62 -7.34 -4.46
CA ASN A 283 16.29 -7.33 -3.04
C ASN A 283 14.79 -7.39 -2.79
N LEU A 284 13.98 -6.70 -3.60
CA LEU A 284 12.52 -6.82 -3.56
C LEU A 284 12.07 -8.26 -3.87
N GLN A 285 12.66 -8.91 -4.87
CA GLN A 285 12.38 -10.32 -5.18
C GLN A 285 12.80 -11.26 -4.03
N ASN A 286 13.95 -11.04 -3.41
CA ASN A 286 14.47 -11.87 -2.31
C ASN A 286 13.54 -11.87 -1.09
N LYS A 287 12.76 -10.80 -0.86
CA LYS A 287 11.77 -10.76 0.24
C LYS A 287 10.65 -11.78 0.07
N ARG A 288 10.41 -12.29 -1.14
CA ARG A 288 9.46 -13.39 -1.38
C ARG A 288 9.95 -14.72 -0.78
N PHE A 289 11.26 -14.94 -0.80
CA PHE A 289 11.88 -16.22 -0.42
C PHE A 289 12.35 -16.26 1.03
N VAL A 290 12.83 -15.14 1.58
CA VAL A 290 13.67 -15.16 2.79
C VAL A 290 12.94 -14.73 4.06
N VAL A 291 11.76 -14.10 3.99
CA VAL A 291 11.20 -13.42 5.17
C VAL A 291 9.69 -13.65 5.32
N ILE A 292 9.32 -14.51 6.27
CA ILE A 292 7.94 -14.63 6.81
C ILE A 292 7.50 -13.29 7.47
N SER A 293 8.43 -12.41 7.83
CA SER A 293 8.14 -11.10 8.46
C SER A 293 7.60 -10.00 7.53
N TYR A 294 7.75 -10.09 6.19
CA TYR A 294 7.06 -9.18 5.23
C TYR A 294 5.60 -9.62 4.99
N LYS A 295 5.17 -10.68 5.67
CA LYS A 295 3.80 -11.20 5.64
C LYS A 295 3.05 -10.94 6.96
N HIS A 296 3.71 -10.32 7.92
CA HIS A 296 3.07 -9.87 9.15
C HIS A 296 2.34 -8.54 8.91
N GLN A 297 1.32 -8.29 9.73
CA GLN A 297 0.52 -7.09 9.74
C GLN A 297 1.43 -5.84 9.64
N GLN A 298 1.10 -4.90 8.73
CA GLN A 298 1.75 -3.58 8.60
C GLN A 298 3.19 -3.56 8.04
N SER A 299 3.59 -4.54 7.24
CA SER A 299 4.97 -4.59 6.72
C SER A 299 5.25 -3.62 5.55
N LEU A 300 6.09 -2.62 5.77
CA LEU A 300 6.70 -1.75 4.74
C LEU A 300 8.21 -2.02 4.59
N ILE A 301 8.75 -1.83 3.38
CA ILE A 301 10.20 -1.83 3.14
C ILE A 301 10.71 -0.39 3.31
N LYS A 302 11.42 -0.12 4.41
CA LYS A 302 12.19 1.13 4.57
C LYS A 302 13.60 0.95 4.02
N THR A 303 14.09 1.93 3.28
CA THR A 303 15.47 1.98 2.79
C THR A 303 16.42 2.05 3.98
N GLY A 304 17.25 1.02 4.16
CA GLY A 304 18.17 0.88 5.30
C GLY A 304 17.75 -0.23 6.26
N MET A 305 18.37 -1.41 6.10
CA MET A 305 18.73 -2.49 7.07
C MET A 305 18.08 -2.59 8.48
N LEU A 306 16.89 -2.07 8.76
CA LEU A 306 16.31 -2.11 10.12
C LEU A 306 15.73 -3.48 10.50
N PHE A 307 15.34 -4.31 9.53
CA PHE A 307 14.80 -5.64 9.81
C PHE A 307 15.86 -6.72 10.04
N GLN A 308 17.11 -6.50 9.63
CA GLN A 308 18.20 -7.44 9.90
C GLN A 308 18.69 -7.34 11.34
N LEU A 309 18.64 -6.15 11.95
CA LEU A 309 19.06 -5.95 13.35
C LEU A 309 18.12 -6.65 14.34
N SER A 310 16.81 -6.64 14.10
CA SER A 310 15.82 -7.31 14.96
C SER A 310 15.94 -8.83 14.90
N MET A 311 16.28 -9.40 13.73
CA MET A 311 16.54 -10.84 13.58
C MET A 311 17.87 -11.25 14.22
N MET A 312 18.91 -10.41 14.13
CA MET A 312 20.19 -10.64 14.81
C MET A 312 20.06 -10.56 16.34
N LEU A 313 19.16 -9.71 16.85
CA LEU A 313 18.78 -9.65 18.27
C LEU A 313 17.88 -10.82 18.73
N MET A 314 17.07 -11.40 17.85
CA MET A 314 16.26 -12.60 18.19
C MET A 314 17.10 -13.88 18.19
N ILE A 315 18.02 -14.05 17.22
CA ILE A 315 18.87 -15.24 17.13
C ILE A 315 19.95 -15.26 18.24
N THR A 316 20.33 -14.11 18.78
CA THR A 316 21.33 -14.02 19.88
C THR A 316 20.75 -14.04 21.29
N LYS A 317 19.42 -13.88 21.46
CA LYS A 317 18.79 -13.88 22.80
C LYS A 317 18.91 -15.24 23.50
N ASP A 318 18.77 -16.35 22.78
CA ASP A 318 18.74 -17.67 23.43
C ASP A 318 20.12 -18.25 23.80
N GLN A 319 21.21 -17.80 23.17
CA GLN A 319 22.56 -18.29 23.50
C GLN A 319 23.37 -17.35 24.43
N VAL A 320 23.09 -16.05 24.41
CA VAL A 320 23.84 -15.08 25.23
C VAL A 320 23.26 -14.97 26.65
N LEU A 321 21.95 -15.10 26.83
CA LEU A 321 21.33 -15.00 28.15
C LEU A 321 21.80 -16.11 29.11
N ASP A 322 22.03 -17.33 28.63
CA ASP A 322 22.38 -18.46 29.50
C ASP A 322 23.85 -18.42 29.96
N THR A 323 24.74 -17.87 29.13
CA THR A 323 26.17 -17.70 29.44
C THR A 323 26.42 -16.49 30.36
N VAL A 324 25.64 -15.41 30.18
CA VAL A 324 25.72 -14.19 30.98
C VAL A 324 25.07 -14.39 32.35
N TRP A 325 23.93 -15.07 32.44
CA TRP A 325 23.28 -15.39 33.72
C TRP A 325 24.14 -16.30 34.62
N LYS A 326 24.81 -17.31 34.06
CA LYS A 326 25.73 -18.19 34.81
C LYS A 326 26.96 -17.45 35.33
N LYS A 327 27.39 -16.36 34.66
CA LYS A 327 28.50 -15.51 35.09
C LYS A 327 28.09 -14.47 36.14
N ILE A 328 26.87 -13.95 36.06
CA ILE A 328 26.32 -12.96 37.00
C ILE A 328 25.95 -13.62 38.34
N LEU A 329 25.38 -14.83 38.32
CA LEU A 329 25.03 -15.57 39.56
C LEU A 329 26.25 -16.06 40.35
N LYS A 330 27.42 -16.21 39.71
CA LYS A 330 28.65 -16.65 40.40
C LYS A 330 29.41 -15.53 41.12
N ASN A 331 29.15 -14.27 40.79
CA ASN A 331 29.97 -13.14 41.24
C ASN A 331 29.22 -12.08 42.08
N GLY A 332 28.02 -12.38 42.60
CA GLY A 332 27.47 -11.67 43.77
C GLY A 332 27.49 -10.13 43.74
N ILE A 333 27.21 -9.50 42.59
CA ILE A 333 27.12 -8.03 42.50
C ILE A 333 25.65 -7.63 42.39
N VAL A 334 25.13 -7.12 43.52
CA VAL A 334 23.87 -6.40 43.62
C VAL A 334 24.04 -5.01 43.01
N LEU A 335 23.27 -4.65 42.00
CA LEU A 335 23.04 -3.24 41.67
C LEU A 335 21.65 -2.97 41.07
N LYS A 336 21.00 -1.99 41.67
CA LYS A 336 19.65 -1.47 41.43
C LYS A 336 19.46 -0.98 39.99
N MET A 337 18.42 -1.47 39.31
CA MET A 337 17.73 -0.77 38.22
C MET A 337 16.21 -0.97 38.39
N TYR A 338 15.62 -0.15 39.26
CA TYR A 338 14.18 0.12 39.29
C TYR A 338 14.01 1.64 39.15
N HIS A 339 13.99 2.11 37.90
CA HIS A 339 13.32 3.34 37.49
C HIS A 339 13.41 3.43 35.96
N LEU A 340 12.27 3.71 35.32
CA LEU A 340 12.01 3.86 33.87
C LEU A 340 11.31 2.66 33.20
N LEU A 341 10.11 2.33 33.71
CA LEU A 341 9.03 1.72 32.93
C LEU A 341 7.73 1.86 33.73
N SER A 342 7.08 3.02 33.64
CA SER A 342 5.66 3.23 33.99
C SER A 342 5.29 4.71 33.84
N ILE A 343 4.96 5.14 32.62
CA ILE A 343 3.93 6.17 32.42
C ILE A 343 3.10 5.75 31.20
N GLN A 344 2.05 4.97 31.47
CA GLN A 344 0.80 5.02 30.72
C GLN A 344 0.09 6.31 31.15
N VAL A 345 -0.25 7.18 30.20
CA VAL A 345 -1.27 8.22 30.43
C VAL A 345 -2.58 7.72 29.85
N THR A 346 -3.39 7.07 30.69
CA THR A 346 -4.83 6.94 30.51
C THR A 346 -5.48 8.10 31.26
N CYS A 347 -6.03 9.08 30.55
CA CYS A 347 -6.90 10.08 31.15
C CYS A 347 -8.33 9.54 31.14
N SER A 348 -8.73 8.87 32.24
CA SER A 348 -10.12 8.68 32.59
C SER A 348 -10.41 9.49 33.85
N SER A 349 -11.23 10.54 33.74
CA SER A 349 -11.79 11.19 34.91
C SER A 349 -13.29 11.44 34.69
N ARG A 350 -14.10 10.47 35.12
CA ARG A 350 -15.49 10.75 35.49
C ARG A 350 -15.50 11.39 36.88
N GLY A 351 -16.03 12.61 36.93
CA GLY A 351 -16.90 13.05 38.01
C GLY A 351 -16.26 13.87 39.13
N ARG A 352 -16.39 15.20 39.00
CA ARG A 352 -16.86 16.08 40.08
C ARG A 352 -17.56 17.30 39.47
N ARG A 353 -18.87 17.40 39.72
CA ARG A 353 -19.63 18.64 39.59
C ARG A 353 -19.14 19.62 40.66
N ILE A 354 -18.85 20.86 40.28
CA ILE A 354 -19.10 22.06 41.09
C ILE A 354 -19.47 23.21 40.13
N TYR A 355 -20.57 23.90 40.45
CA TYR A 355 -21.14 25.15 39.92
C TYR A 355 -20.07 26.20 39.56
N THR A 356 -20.21 27.07 38.57
CA THR A 356 -21.33 27.95 38.13
C THR A 356 -21.26 28.22 36.64
#